data_AF-A0A165UVZ1-F1
#
_entry.id   AF-A0A165UVZ1-F1
#
_cell.length_a   1.000
_cell.length_b   1.000
_cell.length_c   1.000
_cell.angle_alpha   90.00
_cell.angle_beta   90.00
_cell.angle_gamma   90.00
#
_symmetry.space_group_name_H-M   'P 1'
#
loop_
_entity.id
_entity.type
_entity.pdbx_description
1 polymer ?
#
loop_
_entity_poly.entity_id
_entity_poly.type
_entity_poly.pdbx_seq_one_letter_code
_entity_poly.pdbx_strand_id
1 'polypeptide(L)'
;MPIRLNIATDPVQIDSILKLRYDVFCLQEKLFQPTTDQRVVDRFDTLSTTRNILATRDDRIVGALRINVDSSAGVPADDYYDFRQHLPKENVNMMSVGMFCVREAQRSLGIALHLISLSAYFAVSNDITHVIAPTNPAIGKLLGRVGFKPVGDLRYDPHLGGNFIPMMLDMRDLADSFLTFAKRTQLYNFLQSYEYMLFNAGETVLQAGVKGNSAFVIIEGEAEVRHAESGAVLAVLGEGQVLGELALLTDDTQSVDVIARSHLQTMVLPKDTFLNHLRTDPDHTLQMLHSYAHRMKTVLLGSGFVANLS
;
A
#
# COMPACT_ATOMS: atom_id res chain seq x y z
N MET A 1 -14.96 3.85 -8.63
CA MET A 1 -13.59 3.82 -9.16
C MET A 1 -12.64 3.44 -8.04
N PRO A 2 -11.61 2.63 -8.36
CA PRO A 2 -10.69 2.10 -7.37
C PRO A 2 -9.86 3.19 -6.71
N ILE A 3 -9.32 2.89 -5.54
CA ILE A 3 -8.38 3.76 -4.83
C ILE A 3 -6.98 3.30 -5.18
N ARG A 4 -6.13 4.22 -5.61
CA ARG A 4 -4.70 3.96 -5.81
C ARG A 4 -3.91 4.50 -4.62
N LEU A 5 -2.99 3.72 -4.10
CA LEU A 5 -2.02 4.16 -3.10
C LEU A 5 -0.62 4.07 -3.66
N ASN A 6 0.16 5.13 -3.46
CA ASN A 6 1.56 5.14 -3.85
C ASN A 6 2.41 6.09 -3.01
N ILE A 7 3.73 5.97 -3.12
CA ILE A 7 4.66 7.00 -2.62
C ILE A 7 4.68 8.16 -3.62
N ALA A 8 4.59 9.39 -3.12
CA ALA A 8 4.74 10.60 -3.91
C ALA A 8 6.14 10.66 -4.54
N THR A 9 6.21 10.79 -5.86
CA THR A 9 7.49 10.81 -6.59
C THR A 9 7.76 12.15 -7.25
N ASP A 10 6.74 12.94 -7.53
CA ASP A 10 6.87 14.23 -8.21
C ASP A 10 6.49 15.43 -7.32
N PRO A 11 7.02 16.64 -7.62
CA PRO A 11 6.74 17.84 -6.84
C PRO A 11 5.26 18.27 -6.81
N VAL A 12 4.46 17.96 -7.84
CA VAL A 12 3.05 18.33 -7.92
C VAL A 12 2.22 17.50 -6.93
N GLN A 13 2.53 16.21 -6.82
CA GLN A 13 1.95 15.34 -5.78
C GLN A 13 2.30 15.84 -4.38
N ILE A 14 3.57 16.19 -4.14
CA ILE A 14 4.01 16.71 -2.83
C ILE A 14 3.26 18.00 -2.49
N ASP A 15 3.22 18.99 -3.39
CA ASP A 15 2.48 20.24 -3.17
C ASP A 15 0.98 20.00 -2.90
N SER A 16 0.38 19.05 -3.61
CA SER A 16 -1.02 18.67 -3.42
C SER A 16 -1.28 18.04 -2.04
N ILE A 17 -0.32 17.29 -1.50
CA ILE A 17 -0.38 16.74 -0.14
C ILE A 17 -0.28 17.87 0.90
N LEU A 18 0.60 18.85 0.70
CA LEU A 18 0.74 20.00 1.62
C LEU A 18 -0.54 20.83 1.69
N LYS A 19 -1.23 21.01 0.55
CA LYS A 19 -2.58 21.61 0.48
C LYS A 19 -3.64 20.77 1.17
N LEU A 20 -3.61 19.44 0.97
CA LEU A 20 -4.52 18.54 1.68
C LEU A 20 -4.35 18.63 3.20
N ARG A 21 -3.10 18.69 3.69
CA ARG A 21 -2.82 18.90 5.11
C ARG A 21 -3.38 20.23 5.62
N TYR A 22 -3.27 21.31 4.85
CA TYR A 22 -3.91 22.59 5.18
C TYR A 22 -5.43 22.47 5.27
N ASP A 23 -6.09 21.89 4.26
CA ASP A 23 -7.54 21.69 4.25
C ASP A 23 -8.00 20.92 5.50
N VAL A 24 -7.29 19.84 5.85
CA VAL A 24 -7.68 18.97 6.97
C VAL A 24 -7.30 19.59 8.31
N PHE A 25 -6.04 19.96 8.53
CA PHE A 25 -5.56 20.37 9.85
C PHE A 25 -5.88 21.83 10.20
N CYS A 26 -5.95 22.73 9.23
CA CYS A 26 -6.27 24.14 9.50
C CYS A 26 -7.76 24.42 9.42
N LEU A 27 -8.44 23.96 8.37
CA LEU A 27 -9.84 24.33 8.12
C LEU A 27 -10.84 23.40 8.82
N GLN A 28 -10.65 22.08 8.69
CA GLN A 28 -11.59 21.08 9.22
C GLN A 28 -11.36 20.85 10.72
N GLU A 29 -10.16 20.42 11.10
CA GLU A 29 -9.83 19.99 12.46
C GLU A 29 -9.37 21.13 13.37
N LYS A 30 -8.95 22.25 12.78
CA LYS A 30 -8.49 23.46 13.49
C LYS A 30 -7.35 23.18 14.48
N LEU A 31 -6.49 22.22 14.15
CA LEU A 31 -5.28 21.89 14.91
C LEU A 31 -4.18 22.93 14.67
N PHE A 32 -4.07 23.44 13.44
CA PHE A 32 -3.03 24.41 13.06
C PHE A 32 -3.64 25.74 12.64
N GLN A 33 -2.87 26.82 12.80
CA GLN A 33 -3.24 28.13 12.28
C GLN A 33 -3.17 28.15 10.74
N PRO A 34 -4.17 28.72 10.04
CA PRO A 34 -4.12 28.84 8.59
C PRO A 34 -2.92 29.65 8.10
N THR A 35 -2.19 29.13 7.12
CA THR A 35 -1.11 29.80 6.39
C THR A 35 -1.64 30.54 5.15
N THR A 36 -0.94 31.60 4.73
CA THR A 36 -1.35 32.44 3.60
C THR A 36 -1.22 31.74 2.25
N ASP A 37 -0.27 30.84 2.12
CA ASP A 37 -0.03 30.02 0.93
C ASP A 37 -0.83 28.71 0.94
N GLN A 38 -1.68 28.50 1.95
CA GLN A 38 -2.59 27.35 2.07
C GLN A 38 -1.87 25.99 2.08
N ARG A 39 -0.73 25.94 2.76
CA ARG A 39 0.11 24.73 2.91
C ARG A 39 0.51 24.55 4.37
N VAL A 40 0.54 23.29 4.81
CA VAL A 40 1.12 22.90 6.10
C VAL A 40 2.44 22.21 5.84
N VAL A 41 3.53 22.86 6.25
CA VAL A 41 4.91 22.44 6.02
C VAL A 41 5.69 22.60 7.31
N ASP A 42 6.60 21.66 7.58
CA ASP A 42 7.64 21.80 8.61
C ASP A 42 9.04 21.53 8.02
N ARG A 43 10.08 21.62 8.86
CA ARG A 43 11.47 21.37 8.43
C ARG A 43 11.67 19.96 7.85
N PHE A 44 10.91 18.97 8.32
CA PHE A 44 11.09 17.57 7.94
C PHE A 44 10.59 17.28 6.54
N ASP A 45 9.65 18.08 6.00
CA ASP A 45 9.18 17.91 4.62
C ASP A 45 10.28 18.15 3.56
N THR A 46 11.39 18.77 3.95
CA THR A 46 12.55 19.03 3.06
C THR A 46 13.64 17.95 3.13
N LEU A 47 13.54 17.01 4.07
CA LEU A 47 14.57 15.98 4.28
C LEU A 47 14.48 14.88 3.23
N SER A 48 15.64 14.41 2.77
CA SER A 48 15.74 13.28 1.82
C SER A 48 15.29 11.95 2.42
N THR A 49 15.16 11.85 3.75
CA THR A 49 14.61 10.69 4.47
C THR A 49 13.09 10.71 4.59
N THR A 50 12.44 11.76 4.08
CA THR A 50 10.99 11.89 4.09
C THR A 50 10.38 11.26 2.86
N ARG A 51 9.31 10.50 3.06
CA ARG A 51 8.43 10.01 2.00
C ARG A 51 7.00 10.34 2.38
N ASN A 52 6.17 10.62 1.37
CA ASN A 52 4.74 10.79 1.57
C ASN A 52 4.02 9.66 0.84
N ILE A 53 3.23 8.90 1.57
CA ILE A 53 2.25 8.00 0.97
C ILE A 53 1.01 8.82 0.68
N LEU A 54 0.42 8.61 -0.50
CA LEU A 54 -0.82 9.24 -0.91
C LEU A 54 -1.84 8.19 -1.35
N ALA A 55 -3.11 8.49 -1.12
CA ALA A 55 -4.25 7.78 -1.66
C ALA A 55 -4.97 8.69 -2.66
N THR A 56 -5.19 8.18 -3.88
CA THR A 56 -5.83 8.88 -4.98
C THR A 56 -7.10 8.15 -5.41
N ARG A 57 -8.15 8.92 -5.67
CA ARG A 57 -9.38 8.46 -6.32
C ARG A 57 -9.78 9.51 -7.36
N ASP A 58 -10.06 9.08 -8.57
CA ASP A 58 -10.43 9.96 -9.70
C ASP A 58 -9.41 11.08 -9.93
N ASP A 59 -8.11 10.73 -9.95
CA ASP A 59 -6.95 11.64 -10.07
C ASP A 59 -6.86 12.74 -9.00
N ARG A 60 -7.62 12.60 -7.91
CA ARG A 60 -7.58 13.51 -6.76
C ARG A 60 -7.00 12.82 -5.54
N ILE A 61 -6.06 13.49 -4.88
CA ILE A 61 -5.54 13.02 -3.59
C ILE A 61 -6.63 13.17 -2.54
N VAL A 62 -7.03 12.04 -1.97
CA VAL A 62 -8.08 11.92 -0.95
C VAL A 62 -7.53 11.67 0.44
N GLY A 63 -6.30 11.18 0.56
CA GLY A 63 -5.62 10.96 1.82
C GLY A 63 -4.10 10.92 1.67
N ALA A 64 -3.39 11.14 2.77
CA ALA A 64 -1.93 11.07 2.83
C ALA A 64 -1.44 10.66 4.22
N LEU A 65 -0.21 10.16 4.26
CA LEU A 65 0.55 9.85 5.48
C LEU A 65 2.03 10.12 5.22
N ARG A 66 2.71 10.78 6.17
CA ARG A 66 4.15 11.04 6.08
C ARG A 66 4.93 9.96 6.81
N ILE A 67 6.01 9.50 6.17
CA ILE A 67 7.07 8.69 6.76
C ILE A 67 8.34 9.54 6.85
N ASN A 68 9.03 9.44 7.98
CA ASN A 68 10.36 10.01 8.18
C ASN A 68 11.28 8.91 8.72
N VAL A 69 12.21 8.43 7.90
CA VAL A 69 13.27 7.51 8.37
C VAL A 69 14.24 8.31 9.23
N ASP A 70 14.63 7.75 10.38
CA ASP A 70 15.54 8.42 11.31
C ASP A 70 16.90 8.70 10.68
N SER A 71 17.50 9.82 11.10
CA SER A 71 18.78 10.30 10.59
C SER A 71 19.45 11.19 11.62
N SER A 72 20.63 11.71 11.32
CA SER A 72 21.28 12.72 12.16
C SER A 72 20.47 14.02 12.33
N ALA A 73 19.48 14.27 11.45
CA ALA A 73 18.56 15.40 11.57
C ALA A 73 17.35 15.13 12.48
N GLY A 74 17.24 13.91 13.01
CA GLY A 74 16.13 13.43 13.83
C GLY A 74 14.84 13.18 13.05
N VAL A 75 13.75 13.02 13.80
CA VAL A 75 12.40 12.80 13.31
C VAL A 75 11.42 13.79 13.94
N PRO A 76 10.23 14.02 13.37
CA PRO A 76 9.26 14.98 13.90
C PRO A 76 8.91 14.81 15.37
N ALA A 77 8.86 13.56 15.84
CA ALA A 77 8.54 13.23 17.21
C ALA A 77 9.53 13.80 18.24
N ASP A 78 10.79 14.01 17.85
CA ASP A 78 11.86 14.46 18.74
C ASP A 78 11.60 15.85 19.34
N ASP A 79 10.79 16.67 18.66
CA ASP A 79 10.48 18.03 19.07
C ASP A 79 9.51 18.07 20.28
N TYR A 80 8.82 16.97 20.62
CA TYR A 80 7.80 16.94 21.70
C TYR A 80 7.75 15.65 22.55
N TYR A 81 8.35 14.54 22.10
CA TYR A 81 8.43 13.30 22.87
C TYR A 81 9.64 12.46 22.52
N ASP A 82 10.47 12.14 23.51
CA ASP A 82 11.60 11.23 23.33
C ASP A 82 11.13 9.77 23.25
N PHE A 83 10.98 9.25 22.03
CA PHE A 83 10.70 7.83 21.81
C PHE A 83 11.93 6.93 22.02
N ARG A 84 13.16 7.48 21.95
CA ARG A 84 14.38 6.67 22.00
C ARG A 84 14.60 6.01 23.35
N GLN A 85 14.06 6.59 24.42
CA GLN A 85 14.08 5.97 25.76
C GLN A 85 13.36 4.60 25.82
N HIS A 86 12.46 4.32 24.87
CA HIS A 86 11.68 3.06 24.81
C HIS A 86 12.25 2.05 23.83
N LEU A 87 13.26 2.44 23.05
CA LEU A 87 13.88 1.58 22.06
C LEU A 87 14.94 0.67 22.71
N PRO A 88 15.20 -0.51 22.13
CA PRO A 88 16.37 -1.31 22.48
C PRO A 88 17.68 -0.51 22.32
N LYS A 89 18.72 -0.91 23.05
CA LYS A 89 20.02 -0.22 23.01
C LYS A 89 20.81 -0.45 21.71
N GLU A 90 20.53 -1.52 20.99
CA GLU A 90 21.27 -1.97 19.81
C GLU A 90 20.30 -2.47 18.74
N ASN A 91 20.79 -2.52 17.49
CA ASN A 91 20.04 -3.00 16.32
C ASN A 91 18.71 -2.26 16.08
N VAL A 92 18.75 -0.94 16.23
CA VAL A 92 17.60 -0.07 15.98
C VAL A 92 17.78 0.66 14.67
N ASN A 93 16.86 0.40 13.76
CA ASN A 93 16.55 1.24 12.61
C ASN A 93 15.09 1.68 12.75
N MET A 94 14.83 2.97 12.90
CA MET A 94 13.48 3.46 13.21
C MET A 94 12.97 4.46 12.18
N MET A 95 11.65 4.58 12.13
CA MET A 95 10.99 5.63 11.37
C MET A 95 9.82 6.21 12.17
N SER A 96 9.51 7.48 11.92
CA SER A 96 8.28 8.11 12.41
C SER A 96 7.22 8.09 11.31
N VAL A 97 5.98 7.78 11.69
CA VAL A 97 4.79 8.03 10.88
C VAL A 97 3.97 9.15 11.50
N GLY A 98 3.43 10.03 10.65
CA GLY A 98 2.69 11.20 11.11
C GLY A 98 1.99 11.91 9.96
N MET A 99 1.45 13.10 10.23
CA MET A 99 0.70 13.91 9.26
C MET A 99 -0.38 13.09 8.51
N PHE A 100 -1.00 12.13 9.20
CA PHE A 100 -2.07 11.30 8.65
C PHE A 100 -3.31 12.17 8.46
N CYS A 101 -3.76 12.30 7.21
CA CYS A 101 -4.95 13.07 6.89
C CYS A 101 -5.75 12.42 5.76
N VAL A 102 -7.07 12.46 5.88
CA VAL A 102 -8.01 12.01 4.84
C VAL A 102 -9.11 13.05 4.75
N ARG A 103 -9.46 13.46 3.52
CA ARG A 103 -10.55 14.40 3.26
C ARG A 103 -11.82 13.88 3.90
N GLU A 104 -12.54 14.74 4.61
CA GLU A 104 -13.73 14.38 5.38
C GLU A 104 -14.73 13.50 4.61
N ALA A 105 -15.08 13.90 3.39
CA ALA A 105 -16.01 13.18 2.52
C ALA A 105 -15.55 11.77 2.08
N GLN A 106 -14.28 11.44 2.25
CA GLN A 106 -13.68 10.16 1.86
C GLN A 106 -13.18 9.35 3.06
N ARG A 107 -13.38 9.85 4.30
CA ARG A 107 -12.96 9.15 5.52
C ARG A 107 -13.63 7.79 5.60
N SER A 108 -12.81 6.75 5.59
CA SER A 108 -13.23 5.37 5.74
C SER A 108 -12.13 4.58 6.44
N LEU A 109 -12.54 3.55 7.17
CA LEU A 109 -11.61 2.61 7.79
C LEU A 109 -10.69 1.97 6.75
N GLY A 110 -11.22 1.70 5.56
CA GLY A 110 -10.46 1.17 4.42
C GLY A 110 -9.28 2.06 4.06
N ILE A 111 -9.49 3.33 3.70
CA ILE A 111 -8.38 4.23 3.32
C ILE A 111 -7.36 4.36 4.45
N ALA A 112 -7.83 4.50 5.69
CA ALA A 112 -6.97 4.63 6.86
C ALA A 112 -6.04 3.42 7.04
N LEU A 113 -6.60 2.22 7.03
CA LEU A 113 -5.83 0.98 7.17
C LEU A 113 -4.82 0.82 6.04
N HIS A 114 -5.21 1.07 4.79
CA HIS A 114 -4.30 0.86 3.66
C HIS A 114 -3.14 1.87 3.62
N LEU A 115 -3.36 3.13 4.04
CA LEU A 115 -2.26 4.09 4.22
C LEU A 115 -1.28 3.60 5.29
N ILE A 116 -1.79 3.05 6.40
CA ILE A 116 -0.98 2.49 7.49
C ILE A 116 -0.25 1.22 7.02
N SER A 117 -0.92 0.28 6.38
CA SER A 117 -0.32 -0.95 5.85
C SER A 117 0.79 -0.65 4.84
N LEU A 118 0.59 0.30 3.92
CA LEU A 118 1.64 0.68 2.97
C LEU A 118 2.87 1.28 3.68
N SER A 119 2.68 1.99 4.80
CA SER A 119 3.82 2.42 5.63
C SER A 119 4.55 1.25 6.28
N ALA A 120 3.82 0.22 6.70
CA ALA A 120 4.41 -0.99 7.26
C ALA A 120 5.19 -1.78 6.19
N TYR A 121 4.70 -1.83 4.95
CA TYR A 121 5.41 -2.45 3.83
C TYR A 121 6.68 -1.68 3.47
N PHE A 122 6.63 -0.34 3.50
CA PHE A 122 7.82 0.49 3.38
C PHE A 122 8.83 0.17 4.48
N ALA A 123 8.39 0.03 5.74
CA ALA A 123 9.25 -0.35 6.85
C ALA A 123 9.94 -1.70 6.60
N VAL A 124 9.20 -2.73 6.19
CA VAL A 124 9.77 -4.06 5.89
C VAL A 124 10.81 -3.98 4.78
N SER A 125 10.52 -3.29 3.68
CA SER A 125 11.42 -3.18 2.52
C SER A 125 12.68 -2.33 2.78
N ASN A 126 12.74 -1.60 3.89
CA ASN A 126 13.88 -0.74 4.26
C ASN A 126 14.51 -1.16 5.60
N ASP A 127 14.31 -2.42 6.01
CA ASP A 127 14.86 -3.00 7.25
C ASP A 127 14.60 -2.14 8.50
N ILE A 128 13.44 -1.46 8.53
CA ILE A 128 13.00 -0.73 9.71
C ILE A 128 12.61 -1.77 10.76
N THR A 129 13.06 -1.53 11.98
CA THR A 129 12.81 -2.39 13.14
C THR A 129 11.67 -1.85 14.02
N HIS A 130 11.52 -0.53 14.08
CA HIS A 130 10.55 0.15 14.94
C HIS A 130 9.88 1.32 14.21
N VAL A 131 8.56 1.42 14.33
CA VAL A 131 7.77 2.54 13.81
C VAL A 131 7.18 3.31 14.98
N ILE A 132 7.45 4.61 15.05
CA ILE A 132 6.93 5.48 16.10
C ILE A 132 5.83 6.39 15.57
N ALA A 133 4.79 6.60 16.37
CA ALA A 133 3.61 7.34 15.98
C ALA A 133 3.06 8.16 17.17
N PRO A 134 3.18 9.50 17.14
CA PRO A 134 2.36 10.36 17.99
C PRO A 134 0.93 10.33 17.48
N THR A 135 0.07 9.62 18.19
CA THR A 135 -1.20 9.14 17.66
C THR A 135 -2.38 9.89 18.26
N ASN A 136 -3.27 10.43 17.42
CA ASN A 136 -4.55 10.94 17.89
C ASN A 136 -5.34 9.80 18.59
N PRO A 137 -5.82 9.98 19.83
CA PRO A 137 -6.56 8.94 20.57
C PRO A 137 -7.71 8.30 19.79
N ALA A 138 -8.36 9.05 18.88
CA ALA A 138 -9.46 8.57 18.06
C ALA A 138 -9.08 7.38 17.16
N ILE A 139 -7.81 7.30 16.71
CA ILE A 139 -7.30 6.22 15.86
C ILE A 139 -6.41 5.23 16.64
N GLY A 140 -6.15 5.45 17.93
CA GLY A 140 -5.27 4.58 18.73
C GLY A 140 -5.71 3.11 18.75
N LYS A 141 -7.03 2.85 18.84
CA LYS A 141 -7.57 1.49 18.76
C LYS A 141 -7.31 0.82 17.39
N LEU A 142 -7.30 1.61 16.32
CA LEU A 142 -7.01 1.12 14.98
C LEU A 142 -5.55 0.67 14.88
N LEU A 143 -4.63 1.54 15.30
CA LEU A 143 -3.20 1.24 15.31
C LEU A 143 -2.88 0.04 16.22
N GLY A 144 -3.60 -0.12 17.34
CA GLY A 144 -3.50 -1.31 18.18
C GLY A 144 -3.81 -2.63 17.47
N ARG A 145 -4.71 -2.64 16.48
CA ARG A 145 -5.00 -3.84 15.67
C ARG A 145 -3.87 -4.20 14.71
N VAL A 146 -3.09 -3.21 14.28
CA VAL A 146 -1.90 -3.39 13.43
C VAL A 146 -0.70 -3.87 14.26
N GLY A 147 -0.73 -3.67 15.59
CA GLY A 147 0.32 -4.11 16.52
C GLY A 147 1.00 -2.98 17.28
N PHE A 148 0.63 -1.72 17.05
CA PHE A 148 1.17 -0.60 17.83
C PHE A 148 0.75 -0.69 19.29
N LYS A 149 1.68 -0.41 20.19
CA LYS A 149 1.48 -0.38 21.63
C LYS A 149 1.76 1.04 22.16
N PRO A 150 0.97 1.55 23.13
CA PRO A 150 1.30 2.80 23.80
C PRO A 150 2.61 2.62 24.58
N VAL A 151 3.53 3.59 24.47
CA VAL A 151 4.80 3.63 25.22
C VAL A 151 4.82 4.77 26.24
N GLY A 152 3.72 5.51 26.35
CA GLY A 152 3.52 6.56 27.33
C GLY A 152 2.06 6.98 27.42
N ASP A 153 1.77 7.85 28.38
CA ASP A 153 0.41 8.33 28.65
C ASP A 153 -0.08 9.35 27.61
N LEU A 154 -1.37 9.67 27.67
CA LEU A 154 -1.98 10.76 26.91
C LEU A 154 -1.28 12.09 27.25
N ARG A 155 -0.82 12.81 26.24
CA ARG A 155 -0.17 14.13 26.39
C ARG A 155 -0.83 15.15 25.48
N TYR A 156 -0.73 16.41 25.85
CA TYR A 156 -1.06 17.55 25.01
C TYR A 156 0.23 18.20 24.54
N ASP A 157 0.31 18.54 23.26
CA ASP A 157 1.40 19.37 22.74
C ASP A 157 0.86 20.49 21.85
N PRO A 158 1.18 21.77 22.13
CA PRO A 158 0.74 22.90 21.33
C PRO A 158 1.20 22.82 19.85
N HIS A 159 2.36 22.23 19.57
CA HIS A 159 2.88 22.08 18.21
C HIS A 159 2.03 21.13 17.36
N LEU A 160 1.42 20.12 18.00
CA LEU A 160 0.49 19.20 17.36
C LEU A 160 -0.96 19.71 17.35
N GLY A 161 -1.25 20.81 18.05
CA GLY A 161 -2.59 21.39 18.14
C GLY A 161 -3.58 20.56 18.94
N GLY A 162 -3.14 19.53 19.69
CA GLY A 162 -4.05 18.58 20.30
C GLY A 162 -3.40 17.54 21.22
N ASN A 163 -4.24 16.61 21.68
CA ASN A 163 -3.81 15.47 22.47
C ASN A 163 -3.29 14.35 21.58
N PHE A 164 -2.23 13.67 22.03
CA PHE A 164 -1.69 12.48 21.39
C PHE A 164 -1.30 11.42 22.42
N ILE A 165 -1.27 10.16 21.97
CA ILE A 165 -0.71 9.03 22.71
C ILE A 165 0.55 8.61 21.95
N PRO A 166 1.73 8.57 22.59
CA PRO A 166 2.94 8.04 21.96
C PRO A 166 2.78 6.52 21.79
N MET A 167 2.71 6.08 20.54
CA MET A 167 2.60 4.67 20.18
C MET A 167 3.82 4.21 19.41
N MET A 168 4.19 2.94 19.60
CA MET A 168 5.31 2.30 18.91
C MET A 168 4.90 0.93 18.41
N LEU A 169 5.33 0.58 17.20
CA LEU A 169 5.24 -0.75 16.63
C LEU A 169 6.65 -1.32 16.54
N ASP A 170 6.88 -2.44 17.21
CA ASP A 170 7.98 -3.34 16.89
C ASP A 170 7.57 -4.15 15.64
N MET A 171 8.41 -4.18 14.61
CA MET A 171 8.06 -4.87 13.37
C MET A 171 7.87 -6.39 13.53
N ARG A 172 8.30 -6.97 14.67
CA ARG A 172 8.01 -8.36 15.06
C ARG A 172 6.58 -8.55 15.56
N ASP A 173 5.97 -7.50 16.11
CA ASP A 173 4.60 -7.49 16.62
C ASP A 173 3.56 -7.12 15.54
N LEU A 174 4.02 -6.84 14.32
CA LEU A 174 3.16 -6.44 13.21
C LEU A 174 2.14 -7.53 12.89
N ALA A 175 0.89 -7.24 13.23
CA ALA A 175 -0.26 -8.08 12.95
C ALA A 175 -0.77 -7.75 11.54
N ASP A 176 -0.13 -8.36 10.55
CA ASP A 176 -0.49 -8.18 9.14
C ASP A 176 -0.50 -9.55 8.44
N SER A 177 -1.71 -9.98 8.06
CA SER A 177 -1.94 -11.25 7.36
C SER A 177 -1.21 -11.29 6.03
N PHE A 178 -1.12 -10.14 5.35
CA PHE A 178 -0.43 -10.04 4.07
C PHE A 178 1.08 -10.14 4.22
N LEU A 179 1.71 -9.50 5.21
CA LEU A 179 3.14 -9.70 5.40
C LEU A 179 3.43 -11.14 5.76
N THR A 180 2.64 -11.76 6.62
CA THR A 180 2.75 -13.19 6.92
C THR A 180 2.66 -14.04 5.65
N PHE A 181 1.74 -13.69 4.75
CA PHE A 181 1.63 -14.30 3.43
C PHE A 181 2.86 -14.04 2.55
N ALA A 182 3.26 -12.79 2.35
CA ALA A 182 4.42 -12.38 1.56
C ALA A 182 5.71 -13.04 2.07
N LYS A 183 5.85 -13.24 3.40
CA LYS A 183 6.95 -14.02 4.00
C LYS A 183 6.95 -15.46 3.51
N ARG A 184 5.77 -16.09 3.45
CA ARG A 184 5.60 -17.48 3.03
C ARG A 184 5.73 -17.66 1.52
N THR A 185 5.33 -16.67 0.73
CA THR A 185 5.31 -16.73 -0.74
C THR A 185 6.49 -16.04 -1.41
N GLN A 186 7.48 -15.59 -0.63
CA GLN A 186 8.69 -14.92 -1.12
C GLN A 186 8.40 -13.66 -1.97
N LEU A 187 7.23 -13.04 -1.78
CA LEU A 187 6.81 -11.85 -2.53
C LEU A 187 7.49 -10.54 -2.05
N TYR A 188 8.52 -10.62 -1.21
CA TYR A 188 9.20 -9.44 -0.64
C TYR A 188 9.71 -8.49 -1.71
N ASN A 189 10.24 -9.01 -2.82
CA ASN A 189 10.78 -8.19 -3.90
C ASN A 189 9.70 -7.29 -4.52
N PHE A 190 8.43 -7.70 -4.46
CA PHE A 190 7.34 -6.91 -5.00
C PHE A 190 6.90 -5.77 -4.08
N LEU A 191 7.13 -5.87 -2.76
CA LEU A 191 6.78 -4.81 -1.80
C LEU A 191 7.44 -3.46 -2.12
N GLN A 192 8.53 -3.48 -2.90
CA GLN A 192 9.26 -2.30 -3.36
C GLN A 192 8.57 -1.53 -4.49
N SER A 193 7.51 -2.07 -5.11
CA SER A 193 6.77 -1.29 -6.13
C SER A 193 6.06 -0.10 -5.52
N TYR A 194 5.73 -0.18 -4.22
CA TYR A 194 5.02 0.84 -3.45
C TYR A 194 3.76 1.38 -4.13
N GLU A 195 3.16 0.64 -5.06
CA GLU A 195 1.92 1.01 -5.75
C GLU A 195 0.89 -0.09 -5.56
N TYR A 196 -0.28 0.29 -5.04
CA TYR A 196 -1.35 -0.62 -4.67
C TYR A 196 -2.69 -0.09 -5.18
N MET A 197 -3.60 -0.97 -5.54
CA MET A 197 -4.97 -0.61 -5.92
C MET A 197 -6.00 -1.36 -5.10
N LEU A 198 -7.02 -0.63 -4.67
CA LEU A 198 -8.14 -1.16 -3.89
C LEU A 198 -9.40 -1.06 -4.71
N PHE A 199 -10.08 -2.19 -4.83
CA PHE A 199 -11.31 -2.31 -5.57
C PHE A 199 -12.44 -2.72 -4.65
N ASN A 200 -13.61 -2.15 -4.87
CA ASN A 200 -14.86 -2.69 -4.36
C ASN A 200 -15.32 -3.85 -5.24
N ALA A 201 -16.14 -4.73 -4.68
CA ALA A 201 -16.79 -5.79 -5.46
C ALA A 201 -17.55 -5.20 -6.66
N GLY A 202 -17.39 -5.81 -7.82
CA GLY A 202 -17.93 -5.37 -9.10
C GLY A 202 -17.08 -4.36 -9.86
N GLU A 203 -16.01 -3.80 -9.28
CA GLU A 203 -15.13 -2.90 -10.02
C GLU A 203 -14.20 -3.67 -10.97
N THR A 204 -14.00 -3.11 -12.17
CA THR A 204 -13.12 -3.68 -13.19
C THR A 204 -11.65 -3.47 -12.83
N VAL A 205 -10.89 -4.55 -12.78
CA VAL A 205 -9.43 -4.57 -12.58
C VAL A 205 -8.72 -4.49 -13.92
N LEU A 206 -9.15 -5.32 -14.88
CA LEU A 206 -8.64 -5.37 -16.24
C LEU A 206 -9.82 -5.45 -17.20
N GLN A 207 -9.66 -4.82 -18.37
CA GLN A 207 -10.67 -4.81 -19.42
C GLN A 207 -10.07 -5.37 -20.70
N ALA A 208 -10.78 -6.30 -21.34
CA ALA A 208 -10.35 -6.90 -22.59
C ALA A 208 -10.16 -5.85 -23.70
N GLY A 209 -9.18 -6.09 -24.58
CA GLY A 209 -8.80 -5.18 -25.66
C GLY A 209 -8.01 -3.94 -25.20
N VAL A 210 -7.87 -3.70 -23.89
CA VAL A 210 -7.00 -2.64 -23.37
C VAL A 210 -5.56 -3.13 -23.32
N LYS A 211 -4.60 -2.31 -23.75
CA LYS A 211 -3.17 -2.65 -23.66
C LYS A 211 -2.74 -2.79 -22.21
N GLY A 212 -2.12 -3.93 -21.87
CA GLY A 212 -1.55 -4.15 -20.54
C GLY A 212 -0.23 -3.41 -20.37
N ASN A 213 -0.11 -2.57 -19.33
CA ASN A 213 1.13 -1.89 -18.96
C ASN A 213 1.67 -2.27 -17.58
N SER A 214 0.84 -2.96 -16.78
CA SER A 214 1.18 -3.45 -15.44
C SER A 214 0.55 -4.81 -15.19
N ALA A 215 1.21 -5.62 -14.38
CA ALA A 215 0.63 -6.80 -13.76
C ALA A 215 0.12 -6.44 -12.36
N PHE A 216 -0.83 -7.22 -11.86
CA PHE A 216 -1.39 -7.03 -10.53
C PHE A 216 -1.26 -8.30 -9.72
N VAL A 217 -0.65 -8.24 -8.54
CA VAL A 217 -0.60 -9.37 -7.61
C VAL A 217 -1.73 -9.20 -6.61
N ILE A 218 -2.61 -10.20 -6.47
CA ILE A 218 -3.67 -10.17 -5.47
C ILE A 218 -3.07 -10.35 -4.09
N ILE A 219 -3.35 -9.39 -3.21
CA ILE A 219 -2.91 -9.36 -1.82
C ILE A 219 -4.03 -9.87 -0.92
N GLU A 220 -5.24 -9.42 -1.17
CA GLU A 220 -6.41 -9.80 -0.38
C GLU A 220 -7.63 -9.80 -1.29
N GLY A 221 -8.54 -10.75 -1.04
CA GLY A 221 -9.80 -10.86 -1.76
C GLY A 221 -9.72 -11.75 -3.00
N GLU A 222 -10.77 -11.68 -3.80
CA GLU A 222 -10.97 -12.51 -4.98
C GLU A 222 -11.34 -11.65 -6.19
N ALA A 223 -10.87 -12.08 -7.36
CA ALA A 223 -11.25 -11.55 -8.66
C ALA A 223 -11.80 -12.67 -9.55
N GLU A 224 -12.74 -12.36 -10.42
CA GLU A 224 -13.25 -13.29 -11.42
C GLU A 224 -12.72 -12.90 -12.80
N VAL A 225 -12.25 -13.90 -13.54
CA VAL A 225 -11.85 -13.77 -14.94
C VAL A 225 -13.06 -14.10 -15.79
N ARG A 226 -13.45 -13.18 -16.66
CA ARG A 226 -14.63 -13.32 -17.53
C ARG A 226 -14.24 -13.25 -18.99
N HIS A 227 -14.90 -14.07 -19.81
CA HIS A 227 -14.82 -13.94 -21.25
C HIS A 227 -15.53 -12.65 -21.69
N ALA A 228 -14.85 -11.81 -22.47
CA ALA A 228 -15.35 -10.47 -22.80
C ALA A 228 -16.71 -10.47 -23.53
N GLU A 229 -16.89 -11.39 -24.49
CA GLU A 229 -18.12 -11.42 -25.29
C GLU A 229 -19.30 -12.11 -24.58
N SER A 230 -19.07 -13.31 -23.99
CA SER A 230 -20.15 -14.11 -23.40
C SER A 230 -20.42 -13.78 -21.93
N GLY A 231 -19.52 -13.04 -21.26
CA GLY A 231 -19.59 -12.77 -19.82
C GLY A 231 -19.37 -14.01 -18.94
N ALA A 232 -19.07 -15.18 -19.52
CA ALA A 232 -18.88 -16.42 -18.79
C ALA A 232 -17.67 -16.33 -17.85
N VAL A 233 -17.85 -16.76 -16.59
CA VAL A 233 -16.76 -16.84 -15.62
C VAL A 233 -15.87 -18.03 -15.98
N LEU A 234 -14.61 -17.72 -16.31
CA LEU A 234 -13.60 -18.69 -16.73
C LEU A 234 -12.80 -19.21 -15.53
N ALA A 235 -12.55 -18.35 -14.54
CA ALA A 235 -11.80 -18.68 -13.33
C ALA A 235 -12.12 -17.68 -12.21
N VAL A 236 -11.88 -18.10 -10.97
CA VAL A 236 -11.78 -17.21 -9.81
C VAL A 236 -10.33 -17.24 -9.33
N LEU A 237 -9.78 -16.05 -9.12
CA LEU A 237 -8.42 -15.83 -8.67
C LEU A 237 -8.43 -15.22 -7.27
N GLY A 238 -7.47 -15.59 -6.44
CA GLY A 238 -7.33 -15.12 -5.07
C GLY A 238 -5.88 -14.75 -4.71
N GLU A 239 -5.65 -14.60 -3.41
CA GLU A 239 -4.36 -14.21 -2.81
C GLU A 239 -3.15 -14.94 -3.44
N GLY A 240 -2.13 -14.17 -3.80
CA GLY A 240 -0.90 -14.64 -4.45
C GLY A 240 -0.93 -14.78 -5.96
N GLN A 241 -2.12 -14.77 -6.57
CA GLN A 241 -2.22 -14.93 -8.01
C GLN A 241 -1.99 -13.59 -8.73
N VAL A 242 -1.40 -13.68 -9.92
CA VAL A 242 -1.08 -12.53 -10.77
C VAL A 242 -2.15 -12.36 -11.85
N LEU A 243 -2.47 -11.11 -12.16
CA LEU A 243 -3.43 -10.68 -13.17
C LEU A 243 -2.73 -9.83 -14.23
N GLY A 244 -3.18 -9.95 -15.48
CA GLY A 244 -2.78 -9.08 -16.60
C GLY A 244 -1.36 -9.33 -17.14
N GLU A 245 -0.68 -10.33 -16.59
CA GLU A 245 0.67 -10.71 -16.91
C GLU A 245 0.82 -11.36 -18.28
N LEU A 246 -0.21 -12.06 -18.77
CA LEU A 246 -0.17 -12.65 -20.11
C LEU A 246 0.02 -11.57 -21.18
N ALA A 247 -0.76 -10.48 -21.10
CA ALA A 247 -0.63 -9.34 -21.99
C ALA A 247 0.77 -8.71 -21.96
N LEU A 248 1.43 -8.71 -20.78
CA LEU A 248 2.80 -8.21 -20.67
C LEU A 248 3.83 -9.14 -21.31
N LEU A 249 3.66 -10.45 -21.15
CA LEU A 249 4.56 -11.48 -21.66
C LEU A 249 4.46 -11.65 -23.18
N THR A 250 3.26 -11.47 -23.74
CA THR A 250 3.00 -11.58 -25.19
C THR A 250 3.10 -10.23 -25.92
N ASP A 251 3.27 -9.13 -25.18
CA ASP A 251 3.20 -7.76 -25.69
C ASP A 251 1.89 -7.46 -26.46
N ASP A 252 0.78 -7.95 -25.91
CA ASP A 252 -0.57 -7.86 -26.50
C ASP A 252 -1.54 -7.08 -25.57
N THR A 253 -2.80 -7.00 -25.97
CA THR A 253 -3.93 -6.51 -25.18
C THR A 253 -4.44 -7.56 -24.21
N GLN A 254 -5.19 -7.13 -23.20
CA GLN A 254 -5.88 -8.05 -22.30
C GLN A 254 -6.87 -8.91 -23.09
N SER A 255 -6.80 -10.23 -22.95
CA SER A 255 -7.70 -11.16 -23.65
C SER A 255 -9.04 -11.38 -22.93
N VAL A 256 -9.12 -10.97 -21.66
CA VAL A 256 -10.24 -11.24 -20.74
C VAL A 256 -10.53 -10.03 -19.89
N ASP A 257 -11.77 -9.93 -19.42
CA ASP A 257 -12.12 -8.99 -18.35
C ASP A 257 -11.77 -9.62 -17.00
N VAL A 258 -11.32 -8.79 -16.07
CA VAL A 258 -11.12 -9.20 -14.68
C VAL A 258 -11.88 -8.24 -13.78
N ILE A 259 -12.81 -8.78 -13.01
CA ILE A 259 -13.70 -8.03 -12.12
C ILE A 259 -13.40 -8.42 -10.68
N ALA A 260 -13.35 -7.45 -9.77
CA ALA A 260 -13.25 -7.73 -8.35
C ALA A 260 -14.52 -8.45 -7.87
N ARG A 261 -14.38 -9.66 -7.33
CA ARG A 261 -15.50 -10.47 -6.82
C ARG A 261 -15.84 -10.09 -5.38
N SER A 262 -14.82 -9.71 -4.59
CA SER A 262 -14.94 -9.17 -3.23
C SER A 262 -14.28 -7.79 -3.15
N HIS A 263 -14.16 -7.22 -1.95
CA HIS A 263 -13.12 -6.20 -1.75
C HIS A 263 -11.79 -6.83 -2.13
N LEU A 264 -11.03 -6.15 -3.00
CA LEU A 264 -9.82 -6.70 -3.59
C LEU A 264 -8.70 -5.67 -3.42
N GLN A 265 -7.62 -6.11 -2.79
CA GLN A 265 -6.37 -5.37 -2.72
C GLN A 265 -5.38 -6.00 -3.69
N THR A 266 -4.77 -5.18 -4.54
CA THR A 266 -3.70 -5.62 -5.43
C THR A 266 -2.48 -4.74 -5.30
N MET A 267 -1.32 -5.34 -5.53
CA MET A 267 -0.07 -4.63 -5.77
C MET A 267 0.11 -4.45 -7.27
N VAL A 268 0.50 -3.25 -7.68
CA VAL A 268 0.74 -2.91 -9.08
C VAL A 268 2.22 -3.09 -9.38
N LEU A 269 2.52 -3.82 -10.44
CA LEU A 269 3.87 -4.05 -10.95
C LEU A 269 3.95 -3.53 -12.39
N PRO A 270 4.63 -2.40 -12.63
CA PRO A 270 4.92 -1.96 -13.98
C PRO A 270 5.62 -3.05 -14.79
N LYS A 271 5.39 -3.06 -16.12
CA LYS A 271 5.95 -4.08 -17.02
C LYS A 271 7.44 -4.35 -16.80
N ASP A 272 8.24 -3.29 -16.74
CA ASP A 272 9.69 -3.43 -16.59
C ASP A 272 10.07 -4.04 -15.23
N THR A 273 9.40 -3.64 -14.16
CA THR A 273 9.58 -4.22 -12.81
C THR A 273 9.20 -5.70 -12.80
N PHE A 274 8.06 -6.05 -13.41
CA PHE A 274 7.62 -7.44 -13.51
C PHE A 274 8.60 -8.31 -14.30
N LEU A 275 9.02 -7.85 -15.49
CA LEU A 275 9.97 -8.58 -16.33
C LEU A 275 11.36 -8.68 -15.69
N ASN A 276 11.80 -7.65 -14.97
CA ASN A 276 13.05 -7.71 -14.23
C ASN A 276 12.98 -8.76 -13.11
N HIS A 277 11.87 -8.79 -12.35
CA HIS A 277 11.67 -9.79 -11.30
C HIS A 277 11.77 -11.22 -11.85
N LEU A 278 11.11 -11.49 -12.97
CA LEU A 278 11.17 -12.82 -13.60
C LEU A 278 12.61 -13.24 -13.98
N ARG A 279 13.51 -12.28 -14.25
CA ARG A 279 14.91 -12.53 -14.57
C ARG A 279 15.78 -12.72 -13.32
N THR A 280 15.47 -12.01 -12.24
CA THR A 280 16.29 -11.98 -11.02
C THR A 280 15.89 -13.03 -9.99
N ASP A 281 14.72 -13.67 -10.14
CA ASP A 281 14.19 -14.69 -9.24
C ASP A 281 13.73 -15.95 -10.00
N PRO A 282 14.66 -16.85 -10.38
CA PRO A 282 14.35 -18.04 -11.16
C PRO A 282 13.38 -19.01 -10.47
N ASP A 283 13.45 -19.13 -9.15
CA ASP A 283 12.61 -20.04 -8.37
C ASP A 283 11.15 -19.59 -8.42
N HIS A 284 10.88 -18.30 -8.23
CA HIS A 284 9.53 -17.77 -8.36
C HIS A 284 9.02 -17.85 -9.80
N THR A 285 9.87 -17.58 -10.80
CA THR A 285 9.53 -17.75 -12.21
C THR A 285 9.09 -19.19 -12.51
N LEU A 286 9.80 -20.20 -12.00
CA LEU A 286 9.42 -21.60 -12.16
C LEU A 286 8.07 -21.92 -11.50
N GLN A 287 7.81 -21.38 -10.30
CA GLN A 287 6.51 -21.55 -9.64
C GLN A 287 5.36 -20.94 -10.46
N MET A 288 5.56 -19.74 -11.03
CA MET A 288 4.59 -19.12 -11.92
C MET A 288 4.33 -19.97 -13.17
N LEU A 289 5.40 -20.46 -13.81
CA LEU A 289 5.29 -21.37 -14.97
C LEU A 289 4.54 -22.66 -14.65
N HIS A 290 4.79 -23.25 -13.48
CA HIS A 290 4.05 -24.42 -13.00
C HIS A 290 2.55 -24.12 -12.84
N SER A 291 2.21 -22.95 -12.28
CA SER A 291 0.82 -22.50 -12.13
C SER A 291 0.13 -22.29 -13.50
N TYR A 292 0.84 -21.73 -14.49
CA TYR A 292 0.34 -21.64 -15.86
C TYR A 292 0.13 -23.00 -16.51
N ALA A 293 1.11 -23.89 -16.41
CA ALA A 293 1.02 -25.24 -16.96
C ALA A 293 -0.16 -26.00 -16.36
N HIS A 294 -0.42 -25.85 -15.06
CA HIS A 294 -1.57 -26.47 -14.40
C HIS A 294 -2.90 -25.91 -14.92
N ARG A 295 -3.03 -24.59 -15.04
CA ARG A 295 -4.23 -23.95 -15.62
C ARG A 295 -4.47 -24.36 -17.07
N MET A 296 -3.42 -24.36 -17.90
CA MET A 296 -3.49 -24.83 -19.29
C MET A 296 -3.94 -26.29 -19.35
N LYS A 297 -3.40 -27.16 -18.49
CA LYS A 297 -3.80 -28.56 -18.44
C LYS A 297 -5.29 -28.72 -18.10
N THR A 298 -5.81 -27.94 -17.16
CA THR A 298 -7.23 -27.93 -16.81
C THR A 298 -8.10 -27.48 -17.99
N VAL A 299 -7.70 -26.42 -18.69
CA VAL A 299 -8.43 -25.93 -19.88
C VAL A 299 -8.39 -26.96 -21.02
N LEU A 300 -7.22 -27.54 -21.32
CA LEU A 300 -7.06 -28.54 -22.38
C LEU A 300 -7.82 -29.84 -22.09
N LEU A 301 -7.83 -30.30 -20.83
CA LEU A 301 -8.59 -31.48 -20.42
C LEU A 301 -10.10 -31.21 -20.38
N GLY A 302 -10.53 -30.01 -20.00
CA GLY A 302 -11.94 -29.60 -19.98
C GLY A 302 -12.54 -29.29 -21.35
N SER A 303 -11.71 -28.94 -22.34
CA SER A 303 -12.12 -28.61 -23.71
C SER A 303 -12.15 -29.82 -24.67
N GLY A 304 -11.91 -31.04 -24.17
CA GLY A 304 -11.89 -32.25 -25.00
C GLY A 304 -10.68 -32.36 -25.94
N PHE A 305 -9.66 -31.51 -25.78
CA PHE A 305 -8.51 -31.42 -26.68
C PHE A 305 -7.54 -32.61 -26.55
N VAL A 306 -7.60 -33.37 -25.44
CA VAL A 306 -6.66 -34.47 -25.14
C VAL A 306 -7.01 -35.79 -25.86
N ALA A 307 -8.06 -35.83 -26.67
CA ALA A 307 -8.42 -37.04 -27.43
C ALA A 307 -7.46 -37.37 -28.61
N ASN A 308 -6.50 -36.49 -28.95
CA ASN A 308 -5.67 -36.64 -30.16
C ASN A 308 -4.14 -36.59 -29.93
N LEU A 309 -3.67 -36.82 -28.70
CA LEU A 309 -2.23 -36.96 -28.45
C LEU A 309 -1.96 -38.32 -27.79
N SER A 310 -2.17 -39.37 -28.58
CA SER A 310 -1.63 -40.71 -28.35
C SER A 310 -0.38 -40.91 -29.19
#